data_AF-A0A6N6S271-F1
#
_entry.id   AF-A0A6N6S271-F1
#
_cell.length_a   1.000
_cell.length_b   1.000
_cell.length_c   1.000
_cell.angle_alpha   90.00
_cell.angle_beta   90.00
_cell.angle_gamma   90.00
#
_symmetry.space_group_name_H-M   'P 1'
#
loop_
_entity.id
_entity.type
_entity.pdbx_description
1 polymer ?
#
loop_
_entity_poly.entity_id
_entity_poly.type
_entity_poly.pdbx_seq_one_letter_code
_entity_poly.pdbx_strand_id
1 'polypeptide(L)'
;MASKRIIFAGILFLYLAGIPSLFISKSIEAQTETEPAENFQLQTYLTEEEALALVFPECDEIISDEFIMSPEEKNNLEKLLSRRLYEDGFKVYLGKKKGIIQGYAIITEEIGKFHPFTFIVGVTTHGKIEDVAILVYRESRGGEIAKKRFLYQFIGKSLKNPIRINKDIINVTGATMSVQYMCAGVRKVLAVIDAYYLSGKRNGDTISRANAPAVLSAKEEPVSETSISQNVKTRTADIQKSTKQNKKETDNREGQSSEVKIIKQTRMIMGTFAEVSVYSKDEKTAGQAVEGALDEMERMDRIMSNYKQDSELSQVNKHAAKSPVPCQGELLDVIERSHYYSELSGGAFDITVSPLVALWGFFHEKGHVPSDKEIEKVLPAISYKNIVINKNTGAKKTGTVFFKNMQTQIDLGAIGKGYAVDKALEIVKKFGLENACINLGGNIYVLGTPHDKAAWKIGIQHPRNKDEILGYLELRDEATATSGDYERFFEIKGKRYSHIISPLTGRPVAGTIATTIVAPTGTEVDALSTSLFVMGHGKGLELVKKIPNVHAMIIYEGNDGKIMIEMTKGFADKFKKSPVKGEDNVEWHVVASHKQ
;
A
#
# COMPACT_ATOMS: atom_id res chain seq x y z
N MET A 1 -14.95 -18.84 70.54
CA MET A 1 -15.36 -17.70 71.40
C MET A 1 -14.11 -17.19 72.11
N ALA A 2 -13.69 -15.95 71.82
CA ALA A 2 -12.82 -15.07 72.62
C ALA A 2 -12.58 -13.81 71.76
N SER A 3 -13.53 -12.87 71.66
CA SER A 3 -13.81 -11.72 72.55
C SER A 3 -12.69 -10.65 72.64
N LYS A 4 -12.82 -9.65 71.75
CA LYS A 4 -12.82 -8.17 71.96
C LYS A 4 -11.65 -7.47 72.71
N ARG A 5 -10.93 -6.63 71.93
CA ARG A 5 -10.67 -5.16 72.05
C ARG A 5 -10.48 -4.51 73.43
N ILE A 6 -9.46 -3.63 73.53
CA ILE A 6 -9.52 -2.25 74.09
C ILE A 6 -8.51 -1.34 73.35
N ILE A 7 -8.86 -0.06 73.24
CA ILE A 7 -8.30 1.08 72.48
C ILE A 7 -7.72 2.12 73.46
N PHE A 8 -6.77 2.98 73.04
CA PHE A 8 -6.65 4.46 73.25
C PHE A 8 -5.18 4.88 72.94
N ALA A 9 -4.84 5.58 71.85
CA ALA A 9 -5.05 6.99 71.46
C ALA A 9 -4.02 7.98 72.05
N GLY A 10 -3.28 8.66 71.16
CA GLY A 10 -2.43 9.82 71.43
C GLY A 10 -2.04 10.52 70.11
N ILE A 11 -2.59 11.72 69.89
CA ILE A 11 -2.48 12.59 68.70
C ILE A 11 -1.61 13.80 69.05
N LEU A 12 -0.66 14.21 68.19
CA LEU A 12 -0.35 15.61 67.76
C LEU A 12 0.86 15.59 66.77
N PHE A 13 0.75 15.91 65.46
CA PHE A 13 0.78 17.24 64.80
C PHE A 13 2.00 18.12 65.20
N LEU A 14 2.74 18.86 64.35
CA LEU A 14 2.94 19.07 62.90
C LEU A 14 4.06 20.16 62.81
N TYR A 15 4.93 20.18 61.78
CA TYR A 15 5.32 21.37 60.97
C TYR A 15 6.62 21.22 60.15
N LEU A 16 6.40 20.99 58.84
CA LEU A 16 6.93 21.65 57.64
C LEU A 16 8.10 22.65 57.71
N ALA A 17 9.12 22.38 56.88
CA ALA A 17 9.68 23.25 55.82
C ALA A 17 10.53 22.32 54.92
N GLY A 18 10.33 22.11 53.61
CA GLY A 18 10.30 23.07 52.51
C GLY A 18 11.55 22.84 51.64
N ILE A 19 11.38 22.57 50.33
CA ILE A 19 12.35 22.57 49.17
C ILE A 19 12.27 21.26 48.32
N PRO A 20 12.30 21.35 46.97
CA PRO A 20 11.35 20.66 46.10
C PRO A 20 11.87 19.40 45.39
N SER A 21 10.88 18.65 44.89
CA SER A 21 10.94 17.55 43.93
C SER A 21 11.98 17.72 42.82
N LEU A 22 12.95 16.81 42.77
CA LEU A 22 13.90 16.69 41.66
C LEU A 22 14.12 15.21 41.32
N PHE A 23 13.04 14.52 40.96
CA PHE A 23 13.09 13.27 40.22
C PHE A 23 11.87 13.19 39.30
N ILE A 24 11.90 13.97 38.22
CA ILE A 24 11.13 13.66 37.02
C ILE A 24 12.10 12.96 36.07
N SER A 25 11.78 11.70 35.84
CA SER A 25 12.34 10.82 34.83
C SER A 25 12.51 11.54 33.51
N LYS A 26 13.74 11.54 32.99
CA LYS A 26 14.05 11.74 31.59
C LYS A 26 13.34 10.65 30.80
N SER A 27 12.12 10.92 30.35
CA SER A 27 11.42 10.09 29.38
C SER A 27 12.25 10.10 28.10
N ILE A 28 12.65 8.92 27.66
CA ILE A 28 13.17 8.69 26.32
C ILE A 28 12.00 8.98 25.37
N GLU A 29 11.99 10.17 24.77
CA GLU A 29 11.19 10.50 23.61
C GLU A 29 11.64 9.59 22.46
N ALA A 30 10.88 8.53 22.17
CA ALA A 30 10.88 7.98 20.83
C ALA A 30 10.06 8.93 19.96
N GLN A 31 10.74 9.91 19.37
CA GLN A 31 10.18 10.79 18.35
C GLN A 31 9.71 9.93 17.18
N THR A 32 8.41 9.87 16.92
CA THR A 32 7.90 9.55 15.59
C THR A 32 8.33 10.71 14.69
N GLU A 33 9.48 10.59 14.05
CA GLU A 33 9.98 11.59 13.12
C GLU A 33 8.99 11.70 11.97
N THR A 34 8.24 12.79 11.92
CA THR A 34 7.47 13.18 10.74
C THR A 34 8.44 13.43 9.60
N GLU A 35 8.16 12.85 8.44
CA GLU A 35 8.95 13.07 7.23
C GLU A 35 9.05 14.57 6.89
N PRO A 36 10.26 15.13 6.72
CA PRO A 36 10.43 16.51 6.26
C PRO A 36 9.84 16.71 4.84
N ALA A 37 9.24 17.87 4.57
CA ALA A 37 8.62 18.17 3.26
C ALA A 37 9.60 18.10 2.06
N GLU A 38 10.90 18.25 2.31
CA GLU A 38 11.99 18.14 1.31
C GLU A 38 12.71 16.77 1.36
N ASN A 39 12.10 15.76 1.98
CA ASN A 39 12.74 14.45 2.13
C ASN A 39 12.66 13.59 0.88
N PHE A 40 11.63 13.73 0.03
CA PHE A 40 11.58 12.98 -1.23
C PHE A 40 12.57 13.57 -2.23
N GLN A 41 13.58 12.79 -2.61
CA GLN A 41 14.50 13.14 -3.68
C GLN A 41 14.81 11.89 -4.51
N LEU A 42 14.30 11.87 -5.74
CA LEU A 42 14.59 10.79 -6.69
C LEU A 42 16.03 10.88 -7.18
N GLN A 43 16.82 9.87 -6.87
CA GLN A 43 18.20 9.70 -7.32
C GLN A 43 18.31 8.35 -8.04
N THR A 44 18.47 8.40 -9.36
CA THR A 44 18.75 7.22 -10.18
C THR A 44 20.25 7.06 -10.32
N TYR A 45 20.79 5.95 -9.84
CA TYR A 45 22.22 5.61 -9.92
C TYR A 45 22.52 4.70 -11.11
N LEU A 46 21.64 3.72 -11.36
CA LEU A 46 21.76 2.75 -12.45
C LEU A 46 20.38 2.42 -13.00
N THR A 47 20.31 2.25 -14.32
CA THR A 47 19.19 1.55 -14.98
C THR A 47 19.23 0.05 -14.67
N GLU A 48 18.13 -0.65 -14.93
CA GLU A 48 18.08 -2.12 -14.81
C GLU A 48 19.14 -2.79 -15.69
N GLU A 49 19.32 -2.34 -16.93
CA GLU A 49 20.32 -2.87 -17.86
C GLU A 49 21.76 -2.66 -17.36
N GLU A 50 22.08 -1.47 -16.86
CA GLU A 50 23.41 -1.17 -16.30
C GLU A 50 23.67 -1.97 -15.01
N ALA A 51 22.65 -2.13 -14.16
CA ALA A 51 22.75 -2.93 -12.95
C ALA A 51 22.97 -4.41 -13.25
N LEU A 52 22.28 -4.96 -14.25
CA LEU A 52 22.46 -6.32 -14.72
C LEU A 52 23.84 -6.54 -15.35
N ALA A 53 24.32 -5.60 -16.17
CA ALA A 53 25.67 -5.65 -16.73
C ALA A 53 26.76 -5.59 -15.64
N LEU A 54 26.50 -4.86 -14.55
CA LEU A 54 27.42 -4.76 -13.41
C LEU A 54 27.51 -6.07 -12.61
N VAL A 55 26.38 -6.76 -12.37
CA VAL A 55 26.39 -8.04 -11.64
C VAL A 55 26.77 -9.24 -12.51
N PHE A 56 26.69 -9.12 -13.84
CA PHE A 56 27.02 -10.18 -14.81
C PHE A 56 28.02 -9.72 -15.89
N PRO A 57 29.22 -9.20 -15.54
CA PRO A 57 30.13 -8.56 -16.50
C PRO A 57 30.70 -9.54 -17.54
N GLU A 58 30.75 -10.83 -17.21
CA GLU A 58 31.40 -11.88 -17.99
C GLU A 58 30.40 -12.80 -18.71
N CYS A 59 29.10 -12.53 -18.60
CA CYS A 59 28.02 -13.34 -19.17
C CYS A 59 27.70 -12.90 -20.60
N ASP A 60 27.44 -13.85 -21.49
CA ASP A 60 27.00 -13.61 -22.87
C ASP A 60 25.47 -13.65 -23.03
N GLU A 61 24.76 -14.13 -22.01
CA GLU A 61 23.30 -14.21 -22.00
C GLU A 61 22.77 -13.95 -20.58
N ILE A 62 21.67 -13.19 -20.47
CA ILE A 62 20.92 -12.99 -19.22
C ILE A 62 19.46 -13.37 -19.50
N ILE A 63 18.93 -14.30 -18.71
CA ILE A 63 17.52 -14.70 -18.77
C ILE A 63 16.83 -14.39 -17.44
N SER A 64 15.51 -14.23 -17.45
CA SER A 64 14.72 -14.04 -16.23
C SER A 64 13.73 -15.17 -16.01
N ASP A 65 13.57 -15.56 -14.76
CA ASP A 65 12.60 -16.54 -14.29
C ASP A 65 11.67 -15.88 -13.25
N GLU A 66 10.38 -15.86 -13.55
CA GLU A 66 9.35 -15.28 -12.70
C GLU A 66 8.48 -16.40 -12.12
N PHE A 67 8.30 -16.38 -10.80
CA PHE A 67 7.44 -17.35 -10.13
C PHE A 67 6.69 -16.72 -8.97
N ILE A 68 5.51 -17.29 -8.71
CA ILE A 68 4.70 -17.00 -7.53
C ILE A 68 4.96 -18.12 -6.51
N MET A 69 5.21 -17.74 -5.27
CA MET A 69 5.41 -18.67 -4.15
C MET A 69 4.07 -19.28 -3.73
N SER A 70 4.08 -20.56 -3.38
CA SER A 70 2.94 -21.11 -2.64
C SER A 70 2.88 -20.51 -1.22
N PRO A 71 1.71 -20.51 -0.56
CA PRO A 71 1.60 -20.04 0.82
C PRO A 71 2.56 -20.77 1.79
N GLU A 72 2.78 -22.06 1.58
CA GLU A 72 3.72 -22.86 2.37
C GLU A 72 5.17 -22.40 2.16
N GLU A 73 5.55 -22.16 0.91
CA GLU A 73 6.88 -21.68 0.56
C GLU A 73 7.15 -20.28 1.15
N LYS A 74 6.17 -19.38 1.04
CA LYS A 74 6.25 -18.03 1.61
C LYS A 74 6.42 -18.10 3.12
N ASN A 75 5.60 -18.90 3.82
CA ASN A 75 5.70 -19.09 5.27
C ASN A 75 7.07 -19.68 5.70
N ASN A 76 7.61 -20.63 4.94
CA ASN A 76 8.93 -21.19 5.23
C ASN A 76 10.04 -20.15 5.09
N LEU A 77 10.00 -19.31 4.06
CA LEU A 77 10.93 -18.18 3.90
C LEU A 77 10.77 -17.13 5.01
N GLU A 78 9.53 -16.77 5.38
CA GLU A 78 9.27 -15.82 6.47
C GLU A 78 9.84 -16.30 7.81
N LYS A 79 9.66 -17.59 8.13
CA LYS A 79 10.25 -18.22 9.32
C LYS A 79 11.78 -18.16 9.30
N LEU A 80 12.39 -18.54 8.18
CA LEU A 80 13.85 -18.51 7.98
C LEU A 80 14.42 -17.10 8.15
N LEU A 81 13.69 -16.10 7.64
CA LEU A 81 14.10 -14.70 7.70
C LEU A 81 13.72 -14.03 9.03
N SER A 82 12.81 -14.62 9.80
CA SER A 82 12.19 -14.03 10.99
C SER A 82 11.58 -12.65 10.70
N ARG A 83 11.01 -12.48 9.50
CA ARG A 83 10.29 -11.28 9.05
C ARG A 83 9.19 -11.69 8.08
N ARG A 84 8.18 -10.82 7.91
CA ARG A 84 7.19 -10.98 6.85
C ARG A 84 7.77 -10.61 5.48
N LEU A 85 7.26 -11.28 4.45
CA LEU A 85 7.49 -10.98 3.05
C LEU A 85 6.20 -10.42 2.46
N TYR A 86 6.31 -9.28 1.79
CA TYR A 86 5.16 -8.62 1.17
C TYR A 86 4.97 -9.06 -0.28
N GLU A 87 6.02 -9.60 -0.88
CA GLU A 87 6.05 -10.14 -2.22
C GLU A 87 5.38 -11.53 -2.27
N ASP A 88 4.54 -11.75 -3.28
CA ASP A 88 3.94 -13.06 -3.55
C ASP A 88 4.80 -13.91 -4.49
N GLY A 89 5.83 -13.33 -5.09
CA GLY A 89 6.69 -13.96 -6.07
C GLY A 89 7.96 -13.16 -6.32
N PHE A 90 8.89 -13.74 -7.07
CA PHE A 90 10.16 -13.10 -7.42
C PHE A 90 10.47 -13.24 -8.90
N LYS A 91 11.08 -12.20 -9.46
CA LYS A 91 11.81 -12.24 -10.72
C LYS A 91 13.29 -12.43 -10.42
N VAL A 92 13.85 -13.53 -10.92
CA VAL A 92 15.27 -13.87 -10.73
C VAL A 92 15.95 -13.87 -12.08
N TYR A 93 17.06 -13.15 -12.18
CA TYR A 93 17.89 -13.08 -13.37
C TYR A 93 19.00 -14.13 -13.26
N LEU A 94 19.27 -14.84 -14.35
CA LEU A 94 20.32 -15.86 -14.44
C LEU A 94 21.31 -15.41 -15.51
N GLY A 95 22.54 -15.12 -15.09
CA GLY A 95 23.65 -14.82 -16.00
C GLY A 95 24.28 -16.12 -16.50
N LYS A 96 24.44 -16.28 -17.81
CA LYS A 96 25.04 -17.44 -18.46
C LYS A 96 26.29 -17.02 -19.25
N LYS A 97 27.29 -17.91 -19.27
CA LYS A 97 28.47 -17.83 -20.13
C LYS A 97 28.58 -19.13 -20.89
N LYS A 98 28.49 -19.11 -22.22
CA LYS A 98 28.52 -20.31 -23.08
C LYS A 98 27.49 -21.37 -22.64
N GLY A 99 26.29 -20.91 -22.27
CA GLY A 99 25.18 -21.76 -21.80
C GLY A 99 25.28 -22.22 -20.34
N ILE A 100 26.38 -21.96 -19.63
CA ILE A 100 26.56 -22.35 -18.23
C ILE A 100 26.19 -21.18 -17.32
N ILE A 101 25.31 -21.43 -16.34
CA ILE A 101 24.91 -20.43 -15.33
C ILE A 101 26.13 -20.03 -14.49
N GLN A 102 26.46 -18.74 -14.50
CA GLN A 102 27.54 -18.15 -13.71
C GLN A 102 27.03 -17.60 -12.37
N GLY A 103 25.78 -17.14 -12.33
CA GLY A 103 25.19 -16.60 -11.12
C GLY A 103 23.73 -16.22 -11.28
N TYR A 104 23.19 -15.68 -10.19
CA TYR A 104 21.80 -15.29 -10.02
C TYR A 104 21.74 -13.84 -9.53
N ALA A 105 20.71 -13.10 -9.90
CA ALA A 105 20.47 -11.77 -9.36
C ALA A 105 18.99 -11.52 -9.12
N ILE A 106 18.68 -10.73 -8.09
CA ILE A 106 17.33 -10.24 -7.85
C ILE A 106 17.41 -8.73 -7.67
N ILE A 107 16.56 -8.03 -8.41
CA ILE A 107 16.26 -6.61 -8.16
C ILE A 107 15.11 -6.57 -7.16
N THR A 108 15.30 -5.89 -6.05
CA THR A 108 14.33 -5.83 -4.97
C THR A 108 14.21 -4.43 -4.38
N GLU A 109 13.13 -4.19 -3.66
CA GLU A 109 12.86 -2.94 -2.98
C GLU A 109 12.76 -3.15 -1.47
N GLU A 110 13.27 -2.18 -0.73
CA GLU A 110 13.11 -2.08 0.71
C GLU A 110 12.84 -0.63 1.09
N ILE A 111 12.13 -0.42 2.20
CA ILE A 111 11.84 0.93 2.71
C ILE A 111 13.11 1.46 3.38
N GLY A 112 13.50 2.70 3.09
CA GLY A 112 14.55 3.41 3.81
C GLY A 112 14.07 3.87 5.18
N LYS A 113 14.09 5.19 5.41
CA LYS A 113 13.42 5.78 6.57
C LYS A 113 11.93 6.01 6.30
N PHE A 114 11.59 6.41 5.08
CA PHE A 114 10.24 6.83 4.67
C PHE A 114 9.85 6.37 3.26
N HIS A 115 10.81 6.20 2.35
CA HIS A 115 10.56 5.87 0.96
C HIS A 115 11.28 4.60 0.52
N PRO A 116 10.74 3.86 -0.46
CA PRO A 116 11.42 2.68 -0.99
C PRO A 116 12.67 3.07 -1.78
N PHE A 117 13.70 2.25 -1.67
CA PHE A 117 14.86 2.26 -2.56
C PHE A 117 15.02 0.90 -3.23
N THR A 118 15.47 0.93 -4.48
CA THR A 118 15.56 -0.23 -5.37
C THR A 118 17.03 -0.59 -5.54
N PHE A 119 17.36 -1.87 -5.35
CA PHE A 119 18.74 -2.34 -5.47
C PHE A 119 18.80 -3.77 -5.99
N ILE A 120 19.91 -4.12 -6.63
CA ILE A 120 20.21 -5.44 -7.13
C ILE A 120 21.20 -6.15 -6.20
N VAL A 121 21.03 -7.45 -6.05
CA VAL A 121 22.01 -8.32 -5.37
C VAL A 121 22.36 -9.45 -6.32
N GLY A 122 23.63 -9.49 -6.75
CA GLY A 122 24.22 -10.57 -7.53
C GLY A 122 24.82 -11.64 -6.62
N VAL A 123 24.55 -12.90 -6.92
CA VAL A 123 24.91 -14.06 -6.11
C VAL A 123 25.49 -15.15 -7.00
N THR A 124 26.67 -15.65 -6.63
CA THR A 124 27.35 -16.76 -7.31
C THR A 124 26.53 -18.06 -7.24
N THR A 125 26.87 -19.03 -8.08
CA THR A 125 26.32 -20.41 -8.02
C THR A 125 26.62 -21.17 -6.72
N HIS A 126 27.43 -20.58 -5.82
CA HIS A 126 27.72 -21.12 -4.49
C HIS A 126 27.01 -20.35 -3.36
N GLY A 127 26.09 -19.43 -3.68
CA GLY A 127 25.30 -18.69 -2.70
C GLY A 127 26.06 -17.57 -1.98
N LYS A 128 27.16 -17.10 -2.55
CA LYS A 128 27.91 -15.93 -2.05
C LYS A 128 27.56 -14.70 -2.88
N ILE A 129 27.40 -13.56 -2.22
CA ILE A 129 27.20 -12.26 -2.85
C ILE A 129 28.45 -11.91 -3.67
N GLU A 130 28.26 -11.64 -4.95
CA GLU A 130 29.31 -11.21 -5.88
C GLU A 130 29.33 -9.69 -6.04
N ASP A 131 28.14 -9.08 -6.18
CA ASP A 131 27.99 -7.63 -6.26
C ASP A 131 26.63 -7.18 -5.70
N VAL A 132 26.55 -5.91 -5.28
CA VAL A 132 25.34 -5.23 -4.82
C VAL A 132 25.38 -3.80 -5.30
N ALA A 133 24.31 -3.33 -5.94
CA ALA A 133 24.22 -1.96 -6.41
C ALA A 133 22.84 -1.34 -6.17
N ILE A 134 22.82 -0.05 -5.83
CA ILE A 134 21.58 0.73 -5.76
C ILE A 134 21.22 1.19 -7.17
N LEU A 135 19.96 0.99 -7.56
CA LEU A 135 19.42 1.49 -8.83
C LEU A 135 18.75 2.85 -8.62
N VAL A 136 17.85 2.92 -7.64
CA VAL A 136 17.04 4.11 -7.35
C VAL A 136 16.97 4.33 -5.84
N TYR A 137 17.26 5.54 -5.39
CA TYR A 137 17.09 5.97 -4.00
C TYR A 137 16.18 7.20 -3.96
N ARG A 138 15.23 7.24 -3.04
CA ARG A 138 14.13 8.22 -3.09
C ARG A 138 14.09 9.17 -1.90
N GLU A 139 15.16 9.22 -1.10
CA GLU A 139 15.26 10.10 0.06
C GLU A 139 16.42 11.10 -0.09
N SER A 140 16.26 12.30 0.46
CA SER A 140 17.26 13.37 0.44
C SER A 140 18.44 13.09 1.38
N ARG A 141 18.29 12.12 2.28
CA ARG A 141 19.35 11.64 3.18
C ARG A 141 19.46 10.12 3.13
N GLY A 142 20.67 9.61 3.26
CA GLY A 142 20.94 8.18 3.29
C GLY A 142 21.36 7.57 1.95
N GLY A 143 21.41 8.35 0.87
CA GLY A 143 21.94 7.92 -0.43
C GLY A 143 23.42 7.51 -0.38
N GLU A 144 24.12 7.78 0.73
CA GLU A 144 25.46 7.27 0.99
C GLU A 144 25.56 5.74 0.94
N ILE A 145 24.46 5.01 1.11
CA ILE A 145 24.44 3.54 0.92
C ILE A 145 24.73 3.13 -0.52
N ALA A 146 24.56 4.02 -1.51
CA ALA A 146 24.92 3.76 -2.90
C ALA A 146 26.43 3.82 -3.16
N LYS A 147 27.23 4.28 -2.20
CA LYS A 147 28.69 4.40 -2.38
C LYS A 147 29.31 3.01 -2.43
N LYS A 148 30.15 2.78 -3.45
CA LYS A 148 30.91 1.53 -3.65
C LYS A 148 31.57 1.00 -2.36
N ARG A 149 32.19 1.89 -1.57
CA ARG A 149 32.84 1.54 -0.29
C ARG A 149 31.88 0.89 0.72
N PHE A 150 30.64 1.36 0.80
CA PHE A 150 29.64 0.79 1.70
C PHE A 150 29.15 -0.56 1.17
N LEU A 151 28.84 -0.64 -0.12
CA LEU A 151 28.32 -1.83 -0.79
C LEU A 151 29.32 -3.00 -0.78
N TYR A 152 30.62 -2.70 -0.85
CA TYR A 152 31.69 -3.70 -0.76
C TYR A 152 31.64 -4.57 0.51
N GLN A 153 30.98 -4.10 1.56
CA GLN A 153 30.85 -4.84 2.80
C GLN A 153 30.00 -6.11 2.66
N PHE A 154 29.14 -6.20 1.64
CA PHE A 154 28.29 -7.38 1.41
C PHE A 154 29.00 -8.49 0.65
N ILE A 155 30.07 -8.18 -0.09
CA ILE A 155 30.73 -9.13 -0.99
C ILE A 155 31.29 -10.33 -0.23
N GLY A 156 31.08 -11.52 -0.79
CA GLY A 156 31.53 -12.80 -0.25
C GLY A 156 30.67 -13.35 0.89
N LYS A 157 29.72 -12.57 1.44
CA LYS A 157 28.77 -13.07 2.44
C LYS A 157 27.74 -14.00 1.79
N SER A 158 27.23 -14.95 2.56
CA SER A 158 26.20 -15.90 2.17
C SER A 158 25.11 -15.96 3.23
N LEU A 159 24.04 -16.74 2.99
CA LEU A 159 22.96 -16.95 3.95
C LEU A 159 23.46 -17.55 5.29
N LYS A 160 24.58 -18.27 5.27
CA LYS A 160 25.23 -18.85 6.45
C LYS A 160 26.07 -17.83 7.24
N ASN A 161 26.44 -16.71 6.63
CA ASN A 161 27.18 -15.65 7.30
C ASN A 161 26.21 -14.68 7.99
N PRO A 162 26.53 -14.20 9.19
CA PRO A 162 25.73 -13.14 9.79
C PRO A 162 25.89 -11.82 9.01
N ILE A 163 24.78 -11.11 8.80
CA ILE A 163 24.70 -9.77 8.22
C ILE A 163 24.10 -8.84 9.27
N ARG A 164 24.85 -8.58 10.35
CA ARG A 164 24.38 -7.73 11.46
C ARG A 164 25.00 -6.35 11.36
N ILE A 165 24.16 -5.33 11.50
CA ILE A 165 24.57 -3.93 11.56
C ILE A 165 25.48 -3.71 12.78
N ASN A 166 26.49 -2.85 12.63
CA ASN A 166 27.50 -2.53 13.65
C ASN A 166 28.36 -3.71 14.10
N LYS A 167 28.31 -4.84 13.37
CA LYS A 167 29.21 -5.99 13.58
C LYS A 167 29.81 -6.46 12.26
N ASP A 168 28.94 -6.81 11.33
CA ASP A 168 29.31 -7.38 10.02
C ASP A 168 29.17 -6.37 8.88
N ILE A 169 28.31 -5.35 9.08
CA ILE A 169 28.09 -4.19 8.18
C ILE A 169 28.25 -2.92 9.03
N ILE A 170 29.21 -2.07 8.67
CA ILE A 170 29.42 -0.74 9.27
C ILE A 170 28.25 0.14 8.87
N ASN A 171 27.60 0.71 9.88
CA ASN A 171 26.46 1.59 9.69
C ASN A 171 26.89 2.95 9.10
N VAL A 172 25.95 3.64 8.48
CA VAL A 172 26.14 4.97 7.92
C VAL A 172 25.34 5.96 8.75
N THR A 173 26.03 6.95 9.33
CA THR A 173 25.41 8.02 10.11
C THR A 173 24.37 8.76 9.27
N GLY A 174 23.14 8.87 9.77
CA GLY A 174 22.02 9.48 9.04
C GLY A 174 21.30 8.55 8.06
N ALA A 175 21.77 7.30 7.88
CA ALA A 175 21.16 6.30 7.00
C ALA A 175 20.84 4.97 7.72
N THR A 176 20.75 4.96 9.05
CA THR A 176 20.61 3.74 9.86
C THR A 176 19.46 2.84 9.43
N MET A 177 18.29 3.44 9.14
CA MET A 177 17.12 2.67 8.69
C MET A 177 17.36 2.05 7.30
N SER A 178 17.90 2.83 6.36
CA SER A 178 18.23 2.35 5.02
C SER A 178 19.26 1.21 5.07
N VAL A 179 20.29 1.31 5.92
CA VAL A 179 21.25 0.23 6.15
C VAL A 179 20.57 -1.01 6.74
N GLN A 180 19.66 -0.83 7.70
CA GLN A 180 18.94 -1.93 8.33
C GLN A 180 18.08 -2.71 7.34
N TYR A 181 17.27 -2.00 6.56
CA TYR A 181 16.39 -2.63 5.61
C TYR A 181 17.16 -3.17 4.39
N MET A 182 18.27 -2.54 3.99
CA MET A 182 19.17 -3.11 2.99
C MET A 182 19.76 -4.44 3.46
N CYS A 183 20.23 -4.56 4.71
CA CYS A 183 20.69 -5.83 5.26
C CYS A 183 19.58 -6.89 5.25
N ALA A 184 18.36 -6.49 5.60
CA ALA A 184 17.20 -7.37 5.59
C ALA A 184 16.82 -7.83 4.17
N GLY A 185 16.91 -6.95 3.18
CA GLY A 185 16.63 -7.26 1.78
C GLY A 185 17.72 -8.09 1.11
N VAL A 186 19.00 -7.83 1.41
CA VAL A 186 20.10 -8.70 0.98
C VAL A 186 19.93 -10.12 1.51
N ARG A 187 19.56 -10.27 2.79
CA ARG A 187 19.29 -11.58 3.38
C ARG A 187 18.07 -12.26 2.76
N LYS A 188 17.02 -11.49 2.42
CA LYS A 188 15.86 -11.96 1.66
C LYS A 188 16.27 -12.54 0.30
N VAL A 189 17.07 -11.81 -0.48
CA VAL A 189 17.56 -12.30 -1.79
C VAL A 189 18.36 -13.59 -1.65
N LEU A 190 19.30 -13.65 -0.70
CA LEU A 190 20.07 -14.86 -0.44
C LEU A 190 19.18 -16.07 -0.09
N ALA A 191 18.14 -15.86 0.73
CA ALA A 191 17.21 -16.93 1.09
C ALA A 191 16.37 -17.42 -0.09
N VAL A 192 15.92 -16.53 -0.97
CA VAL A 192 15.17 -16.89 -2.18
C VAL A 192 16.05 -17.70 -3.13
N ILE A 193 17.27 -17.23 -3.41
CA ILE A 193 18.20 -17.92 -4.31
C ILE A 193 18.58 -19.30 -3.76
N ASP A 194 18.85 -19.40 -2.46
CA ASP A 194 19.15 -20.67 -1.80
C ASP A 194 17.98 -21.66 -1.88
N ALA A 195 16.77 -21.20 -1.53
CA ALA A 195 15.59 -22.04 -1.47
C ALA A 195 15.13 -22.57 -2.83
N TYR A 196 15.32 -21.81 -3.91
CA TYR A 196 14.78 -22.15 -5.24
C TYR A 196 15.81 -22.63 -6.25
N TYR A 197 17.03 -22.08 -6.25
CA TYR A 197 18.03 -22.41 -7.28
C TYR A 197 19.14 -23.29 -6.72
N LEU A 198 19.70 -22.95 -5.56
CA LEU A 198 20.81 -23.74 -4.99
C LEU A 198 20.34 -25.07 -4.38
N SER A 199 19.09 -25.14 -3.94
CA SER A 199 18.45 -26.38 -3.48
C SER A 199 18.14 -27.38 -4.61
N GLY A 200 18.24 -26.96 -5.88
CA GLY A 200 17.86 -27.75 -7.05
C GLY A 200 16.35 -27.81 -7.32
N LYS A 201 15.54 -27.03 -6.59
CA LYS A 201 14.08 -26.98 -6.77
C LYS A 201 13.67 -26.39 -8.13
N ARG A 202 14.49 -25.50 -8.70
CA ARG A 202 14.36 -24.93 -10.04
C ARG A 202 15.69 -25.10 -10.79
N ASN A 203 15.66 -25.86 -11.89
CA ASN A 203 16.82 -26.09 -12.75
C ASN A 203 16.84 -25.07 -13.90
N GLY A 204 17.88 -24.22 -13.94
CA GLY A 204 18.03 -23.18 -14.95
C GLY A 204 18.31 -23.67 -16.38
N ASP A 205 18.60 -24.96 -16.57
CA ASP A 205 18.70 -25.61 -17.89
C ASP A 205 17.33 -25.81 -18.54
N THR A 206 16.28 -26.00 -17.74
CA THR A 206 14.89 -26.22 -18.21
C THR A 206 14.12 -24.92 -18.54
N ILE A 207 14.66 -23.76 -18.16
CA ILE A 207 13.99 -22.45 -18.26
C ILE A 207 14.11 -21.86 -19.69
N SER A 208 14.88 -22.48 -20.60
CA SER A 208 15.30 -21.89 -21.89
C SER A 208 14.21 -21.76 -22.98
N ARG A 209 12.90 -21.86 -22.69
CA ARG A 209 11.87 -21.81 -23.75
C ARG A 209 10.68 -20.88 -23.53
N ALA A 210 10.60 -20.11 -22.44
CA ALA A 210 9.39 -19.30 -22.20
C ALA A 210 9.56 -17.78 -22.35
N ASN A 211 10.74 -17.18 -22.18
CA ASN A 211 10.90 -15.71 -22.26
C ASN A 211 12.35 -15.29 -22.57
N ALA A 212 12.74 -15.23 -23.85
CA ALA A 212 14.02 -14.65 -24.27
C ALA A 212 13.77 -13.30 -24.97
N PRO A 213 14.34 -12.17 -24.50
CA PRO A 213 14.50 -10.96 -25.30
C PRO A 213 15.51 -11.21 -26.43
N ALA A 214 15.34 -10.48 -27.53
CA ALA A 214 16.11 -10.64 -28.76
C ALA A 214 17.63 -10.49 -28.58
N VAL A 215 18.37 -11.39 -29.22
CA VAL A 215 19.83 -11.43 -29.35
C VAL A 215 20.37 -10.12 -29.93
N LEU A 216 21.24 -9.42 -29.19
CA LEU A 216 22.16 -8.43 -29.74
C LEU A 216 23.38 -9.16 -30.32
N SER A 217 23.38 -9.41 -31.64
CA SER A 217 24.56 -9.89 -32.33
C SER A 217 25.52 -8.72 -32.59
N ALA A 218 26.56 -8.60 -31.78
CA ALA A 218 27.75 -7.82 -32.16
C ALA A 218 28.52 -8.61 -33.22
N LYS A 219 28.62 -8.06 -34.43
CA LYS A 219 29.65 -8.48 -35.40
C LYS A 219 30.89 -7.64 -35.13
N GLU A 220 31.94 -8.27 -34.62
CA GLU A 220 33.31 -7.78 -34.76
C GLU A 220 33.88 -8.30 -36.09
N GLU A 221 34.45 -7.40 -36.88
CA GLU A 221 35.54 -7.72 -37.81
C GLU A 221 36.69 -6.72 -37.55
N PRO A 222 37.95 -7.15 -37.74
CA PRO A 222 39.11 -6.52 -37.13
C PRO A 222 39.67 -5.40 -38.01
N VAL A 223 40.17 -4.33 -37.40
CA VAL A 223 41.05 -3.37 -38.09
C VAL A 223 42.31 -3.12 -37.26
N SER A 224 43.43 -3.47 -37.88
CA SER A 224 44.80 -3.32 -37.39
C SER A 224 45.27 -1.87 -37.38
N GLU A 225 46.24 -1.62 -36.50
CA GLU A 225 46.97 -0.38 -36.24
C GLU A 225 47.48 0.37 -37.48
N THR A 226 47.31 1.71 -37.50
CA THR A 226 48.44 2.67 -37.59
C THR A 226 48.02 4.14 -37.41
N SER A 227 48.87 4.89 -36.68
CA SER A 227 49.12 6.35 -36.73
C SER A 227 48.09 7.37 -36.17
N ILE A 228 48.21 7.61 -34.85
CA ILE A 228 48.55 8.88 -34.18
C ILE A 228 48.47 10.18 -35.03
N SER A 229 47.58 11.13 -34.69
CA SER A 229 47.93 12.37 -33.95
C SER A 229 46.91 13.52 -34.10
N GLN A 230 46.69 14.18 -32.96
CA GLN A 230 46.39 15.61 -32.75
C GLN A 230 44.95 16.15 -32.79
N ASN A 231 44.68 16.77 -31.65
CA ASN A 231 43.48 17.40 -31.15
C ASN A 231 43.36 18.87 -31.59
N VAL A 232 42.10 19.31 -31.75
CA VAL A 232 41.56 20.62 -31.29
C VAL A 232 41.83 21.87 -32.17
N LYS A 233 40.80 22.38 -32.88
CA LYS A 233 39.96 23.53 -32.45
C LYS A 233 38.97 24.02 -33.54
N THR A 234 37.71 24.19 -33.13
CA THR A 234 36.67 25.14 -33.62
C THR A 234 36.26 25.13 -35.10
N ARG A 235 34.96 24.84 -35.34
CA ARG A 235 34.01 25.84 -35.87
C ARG A 235 32.57 25.31 -35.83
N THR A 236 31.78 25.98 -35.00
CA THR A 236 30.32 26.13 -35.14
C THR A 236 29.97 26.74 -36.49
N ALA A 237 28.85 26.27 -37.06
CA ALA A 237 28.03 26.80 -38.15
C ALA A 237 27.98 25.84 -39.36
N ASP A 238 26.96 24.97 -39.36
CA ASP A 238 26.06 24.74 -40.51
C ASP A 238 25.02 23.67 -40.16
N ILE A 239 24.20 24.00 -39.16
CA ILE A 239 22.86 23.42 -39.03
C ILE A 239 21.97 24.23 -39.96
N GLN A 240 21.69 23.70 -41.16
CA GLN A 240 20.50 23.91 -41.99
C GLN A 240 20.80 23.56 -43.44
N LYS A 241 20.89 22.26 -43.76
CA LYS A 241 20.66 21.68 -45.11
C LYS A 241 20.82 20.16 -45.07
N SER A 242 19.90 19.46 -44.39
CA SER A 242 19.69 18.02 -44.66
C SER A 242 18.27 17.51 -44.35
N THR A 243 17.32 18.39 -44.05
CA THR A 243 15.88 18.11 -44.14
C THR A 243 15.46 18.18 -45.60
N LYS A 244 15.73 17.13 -46.38
CA LYS A 244 15.02 16.73 -47.62
C LYS A 244 15.75 15.58 -48.32
N GLN A 245 15.97 14.45 -47.64
CA GLN A 245 16.22 13.18 -48.37
C GLN A 245 15.97 11.87 -47.60
N ASN A 246 15.42 11.87 -46.39
CA ASN A 246 15.01 10.63 -45.68
C ASN A 246 13.48 10.51 -45.53
N LYS A 247 12.72 10.78 -46.60
CA LYS A 247 11.25 10.67 -46.61
C LYS A 247 10.71 9.60 -47.57
N LYS A 248 11.49 8.56 -47.86
CA LYS A 248 11.08 7.49 -48.79
C LYS A 248 11.50 6.06 -48.43
N GLU A 249 11.92 5.79 -47.19
CA GLU A 249 12.27 4.43 -46.72
C GLU A 249 11.56 3.99 -45.41
N THR A 250 10.52 4.70 -44.98
CA THR A 250 9.76 4.37 -43.76
C THR A 250 8.35 3.83 -44.03
N ASP A 251 8.14 3.13 -45.14
CA ASP A 251 6.79 2.66 -45.53
C ASP A 251 6.70 1.15 -45.84
N ASN A 252 7.58 0.32 -45.22
CA ASN A 252 7.52 -1.14 -45.41
C ASN A 252 7.97 -1.94 -44.18
N ARG A 253 7.44 -1.61 -43.00
CA ARG A 253 7.45 -2.50 -41.81
C ARG A 253 6.13 -2.41 -41.05
N GLU A 254 5.02 -2.70 -41.72
CA GLU A 254 3.79 -3.12 -41.04
C GLU A 254 3.78 -4.64 -40.94
N GLY A 255 3.53 -5.18 -39.75
CA GLY A 255 3.21 -6.59 -39.55
C GLY A 255 4.10 -7.39 -38.59
N GLN A 256 4.44 -6.86 -37.41
CA GLN A 256 4.69 -7.70 -36.22
C GLN A 256 3.56 -7.44 -35.23
N SER A 257 2.74 -8.44 -34.93
CA SER A 257 1.68 -8.33 -33.93
C SER A 257 2.30 -8.06 -32.57
N SER A 258 2.13 -6.86 -32.03
CA SER A 258 2.50 -6.55 -30.65
C SER A 258 1.58 -7.33 -29.71
N GLU A 259 2.17 -8.27 -28.97
CA GLU A 259 1.51 -9.04 -27.93
C GLU A 259 1.03 -8.10 -26.81
N VAL A 260 -0.16 -8.36 -26.26
CA VAL A 260 -0.69 -7.58 -25.14
C VAL A 260 0.10 -7.93 -23.89
N LYS A 261 0.72 -6.92 -23.27
CA LYS A 261 1.50 -7.07 -22.04
C LYS A 261 0.81 -6.41 -20.85
N ILE A 262 1.15 -6.88 -19.66
CA ILE A 262 0.76 -6.23 -18.40
C ILE A 262 1.87 -5.28 -17.97
N ILE A 263 1.52 -4.01 -17.76
CA ILE A 263 2.38 -3.00 -17.19
C ILE A 263 1.85 -2.75 -15.78
N LYS A 264 2.70 -2.90 -14.77
CA LYS A 264 2.30 -2.85 -13.36
C LYS A 264 3.35 -2.12 -12.53
N GLN A 265 2.89 -1.29 -11.61
CA GLN A 265 3.74 -0.63 -10.62
C GLN A 265 3.02 -0.52 -9.28
N THR A 266 3.81 -0.57 -8.20
CA THR A 266 3.33 -0.46 -6.83
C THR A 266 4.10 0.64 -6.09
N ARG A 267 3.40 1.43 -5.26
CA ARG A 267 3.98 2.46 -4.36
C ARG A 267 3.31 2.43 -3.00
N MET A 268 3.92 3.08 -2.00
CA MET A 268 3.28 3.31 -0.69
C MET A 268 2.60 4.67 -0.70
N ILE A 269 1.27 4.70 -0.63
CA ILE A 269 0.44 5.90 -0.73
C ILE A 269 -0.69 5.81 0.31
N MET A 270 -1.04 6.91 0.99
CA MET A 270 -2.07 6.94 2.05
C MET A 270 -1.83 5.89 3.17
N GLY A 271 -0.57 5.59 3.47
CA GLY A 271 -0.19 4.64 4.52
C GLY A 271 -0.52 3.17 4.18
N THR A 272 -0.66 2.83 2.90
CA THR A 272 -0.87 1.46 2.40
C THR A 272 -0.24 1.27 1.03
N PHE A 273 -0.30 0.06 0.47
CA PHE A 273 0.15 -0.17 -0.91
C PHE A 273 -0.88 0.36 -1.90
N ALA A 274 -0.38 0.95 -2.97
CA ALA A 274 -1.13 1.37 -4.13
C ALA A 274 -0.53 0.66 -5.34
N GLU A 275 -1.33 -0.15 -6.03
CA GLU A 275 -0.93 -0.89 -7.22
C GLU A 275 -1.82 -0.50 -8.39
N VAL A 276 -1.20 -0.19 -9.52
CA VAL A 276 -1.89 0.03 -10.78
C VAL A 276 -1.34 -0.96 -11.79
N SER A 277 -2.22 -1.68 -12.46
CA SER A 277 -1.88 -2.60 -13.54
C SER A 277 -2.77 -2.35 -14.76
N VAL A 278 -2.17 -2.39 -15.95
CA VAL A 278 -2.83 -2.13 -17.23
C VAL A 278 -2.41 -3.18 -18.24
N TYR A 279 -3.36 -3.75 -18.97
CA TYR A 279 -3.08 -4.56 -20.15
C TYR A 279 -3.08 -3.69 -21.42
N SER A 280 -1.97 -3.65 -22.14
CA SER A 280 -1.82 -2.83 -23.36
C SER A 280 -0.82 -3.42 -24.34
N LYS A 281 -0.98 -3.10 -25.64
CA LYS A 281 0.03 -3.33 -26.68
C LYS A 281 1.04 -2.18 -26.78
N ASP A 282 0.67 -1.00 -26.27
CA ASP A 282 1.53 0.17 -26.18
C ASP A 282 2.03 0.30 -24.75
N GLU A 283 3.22 -0.26 -24.52
CA GLU A 283 3.90 -0.24 -23.22
C GLU A 283 4.23 1.17 -22.76
N LYS A 284 4.55 2.08 -23.69
CA LYS A 284 4.94 3.44 -23.34
C LYS A 284 3.76 4.22 -22.78
N THR A 285 2.62 4.17 -23.49
CA THR A 285 1.38 4.82 -23.05
C THR A 285 0.86 4.20 -21.76
N ALA A 286 0.94 2.87 -21.62
CA ALA A 286 0.56 2.16 -20.40
C ALA A 286 1.45 2.53 -19.21
N GLY A 287 2.77 2.64 -19.39
CA GLY A 287 3.70 3.09 -18.36
C GLY A 287 3.39 4.51 -17.88
N GLN A 288 3.14 5.43 -18.80
CA GLN A 288 2.76 6.82 -18.47
C GLN A 288 1.43 6.91 -17.72
N ALA A 289 0.44 6.08 -18.09
CA ALA A 289 -0.83 6.03 -17.40
C ALA A 289 -0.71 5.44 -15.99
N VAL A 290 0.08 4.38 -15.82
CA VAL A 290 0.37 3.76 -14.51
C VAL A 290 1.05 4.77 -13.58
N GLU A 291 2.09 5.46 -14.08
CA GLU A 291 2.79 6.50 -13.33
C GLU A 291 1.86 7.65 -12.96
N GLY A 292 1.13 8.20 -13.94
CA GLY A 292 0.19 9.31 -13.69
C GLY A 292 -0.96 8.95 -12.74
N ALA A 293 -1.43 7.71 -12.76
CA ALA A 293 -2.45 7.23 -11.82
C ALA A 293 -1.92 7.16 -10.38
N LEU A 294 -0.68 6.68 -10.20
CA LEU A 294 -0.01 6.66 -8.90
C LEU A 294 0.28 8.08 -8.39
N ASP A 295 0.76 8.98 -9.25
CA ASP A 295 0.99 10.39 -8.92
C ASP A 295 -0.29 11.10 -8.49
N GLU A 296 -1.42 10.79 -9.14
CA GLU A 296 -2.73 11.34 -8.77
C GLU A 296 -3.20 10.85 -7.40
N MET A 297 -2.96 9.58 -7.06
CA MET A 297 -3.23 9.07 -5.70
C MET A 297 -2.32 9.73 -4.66
N GLU A 298 -1.05 10.00 -4.97
CA GLU A 298 -0.16 10.76 -4.08
C GLU A 298 -0.64 12.22 -3.89
N ARG A 299 -1.16 12.84 -4.95
CA ARG A 299 -1.79 14.17 -4.86
C ARG A 299 -3.00 14.13 -3.94
N MET A 300 -3.85 13.12 -4.07
CA MET A 300 -5.00 12.90 -3.20
C MET A 300 -4.59 12.73 -1.73
N ASP A 301 -3.50 12.01 -1.46
CA ASP A 301 -2.94 11.86 -0.11
C ASP A 301 -2.45 13.21 0.46
N ARG A 302 -1.84 14.10 -0.35
CA ARG A 302 -1.47 15.46 0.09
C ARG A 302 -2.68 16.32 0.46
N ILE A 303 -3.82 16.11 -0.17
CA ILE A 303 -5.05 16.87 0.10
C ILE A 303 -5.79 16.33 1.33
N MET A 304 -5.92 15.01 1.44
CA MET A 304 -6.85 14.35 2.36
C MET A 304 -6.20 13.78 3.63
N SER A 305 -4.87 13.83 3.78
CA SER A 305 -4.21 13.21 4.94
C SER A 305 -4.44 13.98 6.25
N ASN A 306 -4.90 13.29 7.30
CA ASN A 306 -4.89 13.82 8.67
C ASN A 306 -3.52 13.68 9.37
N TYR A 307 -2.58 12.95 8.78
CA TYR A 307 -1.22 12.76 9.31
C TYR A 307 -0.25 13.84 8.84
N LYS A 308 -0.46 14.40 7.64
CA LYS A 308 0.37 15.47 7.07
C LYS A 308 -0.13 16.84 7.54
N GLN A 309 0.66 17.51 8.37
CA GLN A 309 0.25 18.76 9.03
C GLN A 309 -0.05 19.92 8.06
N ASP A 310 0.52 19.87 6.87
CA ASP A 310 0.42 20.85 5.79
C ASP A 310 -0.68 20.53 4.76
N SER A 311 -1.31 19.36 4.85
CA SER A 311 -2.45 19.00 3.99
C SER A 311 -3.62 19.96 4.12
N GLU A 312 -4.40 20.08 3.04
CA GLU A 312 -5.60 20.91 3.03
C GLU A 312 -6.61 20.47 4.12
N LEU A 313 -6.82 19.16 4.29
CA LEU A 313 -7.68 18.64 5.37
C LEU A 313 -7.17 19.05 6.76
N SER A 314 -5.86 18.98 7.01
CA SER A 314 -5.29 19.41 8.29
C SER A 314 -5.48 20.91 8.53
N GLN A 315 -5.44 21.74 7.47
CA GLN A 315 -5.77 23.16 7.59
C GLN A 315 -7.23 23.39 7.95
N VAL A 316 -8.16 22.63 7.34
CA VAL A 316 -9.59 22.68 7.71
C VAL A 316 -9.76 22.27 9.17
N ASN A 317 -9.18 21.15 9.62
CA ASN A 317 -9.30 20.69 11.00
C ASN A 317 -8.74 21.68 12.03
N LYS A 318 -7.68 22.42 11.70
CA LYS A 318 -7.08 23.43 12.60
C LYS A 318 -7.92 24.69 12.75
N HIS A 319 -8.68 25.08 11.73
CA HIS A 319 -9.26 26.42 11.62
C HIS A 319 -10.78 26.47 11.51
N ALA A 320 -11.44 25.43 10.98
CA ALA A 320 -12.87 25.45 10.64
C ALA A 320 -13.79 25.60 11.87
N ALA A 321 -13.33 25.24 13.06
CA ALA A 321 -14.05 25.50 14.31
C ALA A 321 -14.02 26.98 14.76
N LYS A 322 -13.04 27.75 14.31
CA LYS A 322 -12.85 29.16 14.69
C LYS A 322 -13.52 30.11 13.69
N SER A 323 -13.39 29.81 12.39
CA SER A 323 -13.92 30.62 11.30
C SER A 323 -14.11 29.77 10.04
N PRO A 324 -15.02 30.13 9.13
CA PRO A 324 -15.15 29.45 7.84
C PRO A 324 -13.83 29.40 7.08
N VAL A 325 -13.42 28.20 6.66
CA VAL A 325 -12.17 27.96 5.93
C VAL A 325 -12.49 27.80 4.45
N PRO A 326 -11.85 28.56 3.54
CA PRO A 326 -11.98 28.34 2.10
C PRO A 326 -11.58 26.92 1.72
N CYS A 327 -12.44 26.26 0.95
CA CYS A 327 -12.23 24.90 0.46
C CYS A 327 -12.66 24.84 -1.00
N GLN A 328 -11.91 24.09 -1.82
CA GLN A 328 -12.14 24.03 -3.26
C GLN A 328 -11.79 22.66 -3.83
N GLY A 329 -12.20 22.43 -5.07
CA GLY A 329 -11.82 21.26 -5.84
C GLY A 329 -12.20 19.96 -5.13
N GLU A 330 -11.24 19.06 -5.02
CA GLU A 330 -11.42 17.69 -4.55
C GLU A 330 -11.73 17.60 -3.07
N LEU A 331 -11.14 18.44 -2.21
CA LEU A 331 -11.44 18.40 -0.78
C LEU A 331 -12.90 18.77 -0.50
N LEU A 332 -13.40 19.81 -1.18
CA LEU A 332 -14.80 20.19 -1.04
C LEU A 332 -15.73 19.09 -1.58
N ASP A 333 -15.34 18.48 -2.69
CA ASP A 333 -16.09 17.41 -3.34
C ASP A 333 -16.22 16.15 -2.48
N VAL A 334 -15.13 15.70 -1.84
CA VAL A 334 -15.15 14.52 -0.95
C VAL A 334 -15.91 14.81 0.36
N ILE A 335 -15.83 16.03 0.91
CA ILE A 335 -16.63 16.41 2.09
C ILE A 335 -18.13 16.42 1.76
N GLU A 336 -18.52 16.91 0.57
CA GLU A 336 -19.91 16.88 0.12
C GLU A 336 -20.43 15.45 -0.07
N ARG A 337 -19.64 14.57 -0.71
CA ARG A 337 -19.99 13.14 -0.84
C ARG A 337 -20.12 12.48 0.53
N SER A 338 -19.22 12.83 1.45
CA SER A 338 -19.27 12.32 2.83
C SER A 338 -20.57 12.72 3.52
N HIS A 339 -21.03 13.96 3.33
CA HIS A 339 -22.31 14.43 3.86
C HIS A 339 -23.49 13.61 3.28
N TYR A 340 -23.47 13.34 1.97
CA TYR A 340 -24.48 12.48 1.33
C TYR A 340 -24.55 11.08 1.96
N TYR A 341 -23.42 10.39 2.13
CA TYR A 341 -23.42 9.06 2.76
C TYR A 341 -23.78 9.11 4.26
N SER A 342 -23.46 10.21 4.93
CA SER A 342 -23.88 10.43 6.32
C SER A 342 -25.40 10.54 6.42
N GLU A 343 -26.04 11.29 5.52
CA GLU A 343 -27.51 11.37 5.46
C GLU A 343 -28.14 10.03 5.07
N LEU A 344 -27.61 9.39 4.04
CA LEU A 344 -28.11 8.10 3.53
C LEU A 344 -28.07 7.00 4.59
N SER A 345 -27.02 6.97 5.42
CA SER A 345 -26.83 5.99 6.48
C SER A 345 -27.41 6.40 7.84
N GLY A 346 -28.01 7.61 7.94
CA GLY A 346 -28.51 8.14 9.21
C GLY A 346 -27.41 8.43 10.24
N GLY A 347 -26.19 8.74 9.79
CA GLY A 347 -25.02 9.03 10.62
C GLY A 347 -24.23 7.79 11.06
N ALA A 348 -24.49 6.61 10.47
CA ALA A 348 -23.65 5.44 10.72
C ALA A 348 -22.28 5.57 10.05
N PHE A 349 -22.23 6.14 8.85
CA PHE A 349 -21.04 6.75 8.29
C PHE A 349 -21.00 8.21 8.71
N ASP A 350 -19.91 8.64 9.35
CA ASP A 350 -19.73 10.02 9.77
C ASP A 350 -18.24 10.35 9.76
N ILE A 351 -17.84 11.34 8.96
CA ILE A 351 -16.44 11.74 8.85
C ILE A 351 -15.95 12.55 10.06
N THR A 352 -16.84 12.95 10.99
CA THR A 352 -16.44 13.69 12.19
C THR A 352 -15.92 12.81 13.33
N VAL A 353 -15.68 11.52 13.07
CA VAL A 353 -15.21 10.53 14.07
C VAL A 353 -13.78 10.74 14.58
N SER A 354 -13.00 11.63 13.97
CA SER A 354 -11.58 11.85 14.33
C SER A 354 -11.32 12.01 15.84
N PRO A 355 -12.11 12.82 16.60
CA PRO A 355 -11.90 12.95 18.05
C PRO A 355 -12.07 11.64 18.82
N LEU A 356 -12.97 10.74 18.37
CA LEU A 356 -13.11 9.41 18.96
C LEU A 356 -11.93 8.52 18.57
N VAL A 357 -11.48 8.55 17.31
CA VAL A 357 -10.31 7.77 16.85
C VAL A 357 -9.07 8.14 17.68
N ALA A 358 -8.87 9.43 17.96
CA ALA A 358 -7.83 9.93 18.85
C ALA A 358 -8.04 9.46 20.30
N LEU A 359 -9.26 9.59 20.82
CA LEU A 359 -9.60 9.18 22.19
C LEU A 359 -9.33 7.69 22.41
N TRP A 360 -9.59 6.82 21.43
CA TRP A 360 -9.30 5.38 21.54
C TRP A 360 -7.83 5.03 21.31
N GLY A 361 -6.99 5.99 20.88
CA GLY A 361 -5.56 5.81 20.68
C GLY A 361 -5.15 5.15 19.35
N PHE A 362 -6.05 5.10 18.36
CA PHE A 362 -5.79 4.43 17.08
C PHE A 362 -4.77 5.16 16.19
N PHE A 363 -4.60 6.49 16.33
CA PHE A 363 -3.58 7.23 15.57
C PHE A 363 -2.13 6.91 15.98
N HIS A 364 -1.93 6.37 17.19
CA HIS A 364 -0.59 6.14 17.75
C HIS A 364 -0.33 4.68 18.07
N GLU A 365 -1.21 3.78 17.64
CA GLU A 365 -1.14 2.33 17.92
C GLU A 365 -0.99 2.00 19.42
N LYS A 366 -1.41 2.93 20.29
CA LYS A 366 -1.44 2.80 21.75
C LYS A 366 -2.89 2.74 22.20
N GLY A 367 -3.56 1.68 21.77
CA GLY A 367 -4.96 1.43 22.09
C GLY A 367 -5.21 1.40 23.60
N HIS A 368 -6.27 2.07 24.03
CA HIS A 368 -6.78 1.96 25.39
C HIS A 368 -8.31 1.99 25.37
N VAL A 369 -8.93 1.65 26.50
CA VAL A 369 -10.39 1.70 26.65
C VAL A 369 -10.75 2.96 27.43
N PRO A 370 -11.35 3.99 26.79
CA PRO A 370 -11.80 5.18 27.47
C PRO A 370 -12.97 4.89 28.42
N SER A 371 -13.08 5.69 29.49
CA SER A 371 -14.24 5.69 30.38
C SER A 371 -15.48 6.27 29.70
N ASP A 372 -16.67 5.92 30.21
CA ASP A 372 -17.94 6.47 29.70
C ASP A 372 -17.95 8.00 29.74
N LYS A 373 -17.41 8.59 30.82
CA LYS A 373 -17.31 10.05 30.97
C LYS A 373 -16.40 10.72 29.94
N GLU A 374 -15.36 10.04 29.47
CA GLU A 374 -14.49 10.56 28.41
C GLU A 374 -15.20 10.53 27.06
N ILE A 375 -15.93 9.45 26.78
CA ILE A 375 -16.73 9.31 25.55
C ILE A 375 -17.86 10.35 25.53
N GLU A 376 -18.62 10.49 26.62
CA GLU A 376 -19.72 11.46 26.75
C GLU A 376 -19.27 12.90 26.50
N LYS A 377 -18.04 13.26 26.87
CA LYS A 377 -17.49 14.60 26.62
C LYS A 377 -17.18 14.86 25.14
N VAL A 378 -16.81 13.83 24.40
CA VAL A 378 -16.38 13.92 23.00
C VAL A 378 -17.56 13.74 22.04
N LEU A 379 -18.57 12.93 22.40
CA LEU A 379 -19.74 12.64 21.57
C LEU A 379 -20.43 13.87 20.95
N PRO A 380 -20.60 15.02 21.63
CA PRO A 380 -21.21 16.21 21.02
C PRO A 380 -20.44 16.76 19.80
N ALA A 381 -19.17 16.41 19.64
CA ALA A 381 -18.35 16.79 18.48
C ALA A 381 -18.62 15.90 17.25
N ILE A 382 -19.24 14.73 17.46
CA ILE A 382 -19.41 13.67 16.47
C ILE A 382 -20.80 13.80 15.86
N SER A 383 -20.88 14.56 14.77
CA SER A 383 -22.07 14.68 13.95
C SER A 383 -21.71 15.35 12.63
N TYR A 384 -22.04 14.73 11.50
CA TYR A 384 -21.90 15.36 10.18
C TYR A 384 -22.65 16.69 10.07
N LYS A 385 -23.70 16.88 10.89
CA LYS A 385 -24.48 18.13 11.00
C LYS A 385 -23.73 19.28 11.65
N ASN A 386 -22.59 19.00 12.29
CA ASN A 386 -21.66 20.02 12.78
C ASN A 386 -20.88 20.67 11.64
N ILE A 387 -20.79 20.02 10.47
CA ILE A 387 -20.13 20.55 9.28
C ILE A 387 -21.12 21.47 8.54
N VAL A 388 -20.75 22.73 8.36
CA VAL A 388 -21.47 23.69 7.52
C VAL A 388 -20.67 23.90 6.26
N ILE A 389 -21.29 23.66 5.12
CA ILE A 389 -20.71 23.86 3.79
C ILE A 389 -21.44 25.01 3.11
N ASN A 390 -20.77 26.15 2.91
CA ASN A 390 -21.32 27.26 2.12
C ASN A 390 -20.69 27.25 0.74
N LYS A 391 -21.50 27.01 -0.29
CA LYS A 391 -21.03 26.91 -1.68
C LYS A 391 -21.08 28.26 -2.39
N ASN A 392 -20.11 28.51 -3.25
CA ASN A 392 -20.18 29.61 -4.20
C ASN A 392 -20.86 29.12 -5.49
N THR A 393 -21.69 29.95 -6.11
CA THR A 393 -22.49 29.62 -7.30
C THR A 393 -21.73 29.75 -8.64
N GLY A 394 -20.40 29.62 -8.62
CA GLY A 394 -19.55 29.80 -9.81
C GLY A 394 -19.25 28.50 -10.58
N ALA A 395 -18.60 28.64 -11.74
CA ALA A 395 -18.18 27.50 -12.58
C ALA A 395 -17.12 26.60 -11.92
N LYS A 396 -16.38 27.10 -10.91
CA LYS A 396 -15.42 26.31 -10.13
C LYS A 396 -16.07 25.86 -8.82
N LYS A 397 -15.85 24.60 -8.47
CA LYS A 397 -16.29 24.02 -7.18
C LYS A 397 -15.49 24.64 -6.03
N THR A 398 -16.04 25.71 -5.45
CA THR A 398 -15.43 26.51 -4.39
C THR A 398 -16.48 26.81 -3.32
N GLY A 399 -16.03 26.97 -2.07
CA GLY A 399 -16.89 27.26 -0.95
C GLY A 399 -16.10 27.47 0.33
N THR A 400 -16.80 27.42 1.46
CA THR A 400 -16.19 27.42 2.79
C THR A 400 -16.75 26.29 3.64
N VAL A 401 -15.90 25.76 4.53
CA VAL A 401 -16.24 24.74 5.52
C VAL A 401 -16.09 25.35 6.91
N PHE A 402 -17.11 25.17 7.76
CA PHE A 402 -17.12 25.64 9.15
C PHE A 402 -17.63 24.53 10.08
N PHE A 403 -17.10 24.44 11.30
CA PHE A 403 -17.53 23.49 12.31
C PHE A 403 -18.29 24.19 13.43
N LYS A 404 -19.53 23.77 13.69
CA LYS A 404 -20.38 24.32 14.75
C LYS A 404 -19.87 24.02 16.16
N ASN A 405 -19.16 22.91 16.33
CA ASN A 405 -18.60 22.49 17.61
C ASN A 405 -17.07 22.60 17.59
N MET A 406 -16.51 23.22 18.64
CA MET A 406 -15.08 23.50 18.80
C MET A 406 -14.16 22.28 18.77
N GLN A 407 -14.68 21.09 19.08
CA GLN A 407 -13.93 19.83 19.10
C GLN A 407 -14.12 19.01 17.81
N THR A 408 -14.98 19.45 16.88
CA THR A 408 -15.21 18.72 15.62
C THR A 408 -13.92 18.66 14.83
N GLN A 409 -13.59 17.47 14.33
CA GLN A 409 -12.51 17.24 13.39
C GLN A 409 -12.95 16.18 12.38
N ILE A 410 -12.57 16.36 11.12
CA ILE A 410 -12.86 15.44 10.04
C ILE A 410 -11.73 14.43 9.86
N ASP A 411 -12.09 13.16 9.67
CA ASP A 411 -11.27 12.07 9.17
C ASP A 411 -11.91 11.50 7.89
N LEU A 412 -11.13 11.42 6.81
CA LEU A 412 -11.58 10.89 5.52
C LEU A 412 -11.15 9.44 5.29
N GLY A 413 -10.65 8.73 6.30
CA GLY A 413 -10.10 7.37 6.17
C GLY A 413 -11.06 6.32 5.61
N ALA A 414 -12.38 6.54 5.79
CA ALA A 414 -13.45 5.65 5.33
C ALA A 414 -14.03 6.00 3.94
N ILE A 415 -13.46 6.99 3.23
CA ILE A 415 -13.93 7.39 1.89
C ILE A 415 -12.79 7.82 0.95
N GLY A 416 -11.68 8.29 1.51
CA GLY A 416 -10.59 8.91 0.77
C GLY A 416 -9.84 7.95 -0.16
N LYS A 417 -9.73 6.67 0.20
CA LYS A 417 -9.04 5.68 -0.65
C LYS A 417 -9.89 5.38 -1.87
N GLY A 418 -11.18 5.13 -1.67
CA GLY A 418 -12.15 4.97 -2.75
C GLY A 418 -12.16 6.17 -3.70
N TYR A 419 -12.14 7.38 -3.15
CA TYR A 419 -12.07 8.61 -3.94
C TYR A 419 -10.76 8.75 -4.74
N ALA A 420 -9.62 8.37 -4.15
CA ALA A 420 -8.34 8.37 -4.84
C ALA A 420 -8.28 7.34 -5.98
N VAL A 421 -8.89 6.17 -5.80
CA VAL A 421 -9.05 5.15 -6.85
C VAL A 421 -9.86 5.69 -8.02
N ASP A 422 -10.97 6.40 -7.75
CA ASP A 422 -11.77 7.03 -8.81
C ASP A 422 -10.96 8.08 -9.60
N LYS A 423 -10.13 8.88 -8.92
CA LYS A 423 -9.26 9.86 -9.57
C LYS A 423 -8.15 9.23 -10.40
N ALA A 424 -7.54 8.16 -9.90
CA ALA A 424 -6.58 7.36 -10.66
C ALA A 424 -7.22 6.76 -11.93
N LEU A 425 -8.45 6.26 -11.82
CA LEU A 425 -9.20 5.73 -12.96
C LEU A 425 -9.44 6.78 -14.04
N GLU A 426 -9.77 8.02 -13.66
CA GLU A 426 -9.91 9.14 -14.60
C GLU A 426 -8.61 9.36 -15.41
N ILE A 427 -7.44 9.21 -14.78
CA ILE A 427 -6.15 9.30 -15.47
C ILE A 427 -6.00 8.16 -16.47
N VAL A 428 -6.19 6.91 -16.05
CA VAL A 428 -6.09 5.73 -16.93
C VAL A 428 -7.00 5.88 -18.17
N LYS A 429 -8.24 6.32 -17.97
CA LYS A 429 -9.20 6.54 -19.06
C LYS A 429 -8.78 7.68 -20.00
N LYS A 430 -8.15 8.75 -19.51
CA LYS A 430 -7.63 9.86 -20.34
C LYS A 430 -6.52 9.41 -21.30
N PHE A 431 -5.77 8.38 -20.93
CA PHE A 431 -4.79 7.76 -21.83
C PHE A 431 -5.43 6.76 -22.83
N GLY A 432 -6.76 6.61 -22.83
CA GLY A 432 -7.47 5.73 -23.76
C GLY A 432 -7.32 4.23 -23.46
N LEU A 433 -6.93 3.89 -22.23
CA LEU A 433 -6.74 2.50 -21.80
C LEU A 433 -8.04 1.93 -21.25
N GLU A 434 -8.36 0.70 -21.66
CA GLU A 434 -9.66 0.07 -21.40
C GLU A 434 -9.60 -1.12 -20.46
N ASN A 435 -8.40 -1.62 -20.12
CA ASN A 435 -8.22 -2.82 -19.30
C ASN A 435 -7.21 -2.55 -18.19
N ALA A 436 -7.70 -2.32 -16.97
CA ALA A 436 -6.86 -1.94 -15.85
C ALA A 436 -7.42 -2.43 -14.50
N CYS A 437 -6.54 -2.63 -13.53
CA CYS A 437 -6.89 -2.85 -12.14
C CYS A 437 -6.10 -1.86 -11.26
N ILE A 438 -6.83 -1.08 -10.47
CA ILE A 438 -6.32 -0.09 -9.52
C ILE A 438 -6.67 -0.58 -8.13
N ASN A 439 -5.67 -0.76 -7.26
CA ASN A 439 -5.85 -1.25 -5.91
C ASN A 439 -5.12 -0.34 -4.91
N LEU A 440 -5.87 0.27 -4.00
CA LEU A 440 -5.34 1.10 -2.92
C LEU A 440 -5.76 0.50 -1.57
N GLY A 441 -4.88 -0.33 -0.99
CA GLY A 441 -5.13 -0.98 0.30
C GLY A 441 -6.45 -1.74 0.36
N GLY A 442 -6.79 -2.50 -0.68
CA GLY A 442 -8.03 -3.28 -0.75
C GLY A 442 -9.26 -2.51 -1.24
N ASN A 443 -9.13 -1.21 -1.53
CA ASN A 443 -10.09 -0.49 -2.36
C ASN A 443 -9.71 -0.69 -3.82
N ILE A 444 -10.50 -1.48 -4.54
CA ILE A 444 -10.16 -1.97 -5.88
C ILE A 444 -11.18 -1.43 -6.89
N TYR A 445 -10.70 -0.94 -8.02
CA TYR A 445 -11.50 -0.74 -9.22
C TYR A 445 -10.92 -1.55 -10.37
N VAL A 446 -11.80 -2.22 -11.12
CA VAL A 446 -11.42 -2.92 -12.35
C VAL A 446 -12.13 -2.33 -13.56
N LEU A 447 -11.36 -2.00 -14.59
CA LEU A 447 -11.81 -1.51 -15.88
C LEU A 447 -11.66 -2.62 -16.92
N GLY A 448 -12.71 -2.83 -17.73
CA GLY A 448 -12.73 -3.86 -18.76
C GLY A 448 -12.44 -5.25 -18.21
N THR A 449 -11.60 -6.02 -18.90
CA THR A 449 -11.24 -7.39 -18.53
C THR A 449 -9.75 -7.66 -18.74
N PRO A 450 -9.14 -8.60 -18.00
CA PRO A 450 -7.79 -9.07 -18.34
C PRO A 450 -7.77 -9.67 -19.75
N HIS A 451 -6.59 -9.70 -20.39
CA HIS A 451 -6.43 -10.31 -21.70
C HIS A 451 -6.93 -11.76 -21.73
N ASP A 452 -7.79 -12.09 -22.70
CA ASP A 452 -8.44 -13.40 -22.87
C ASP A 452 -9.22 -13.93 -21.64
N LYS A 453 -9.69 -13.05 -20.76
CA LYS A 453 -10.56 -13.41 -19.62
C LYS A 453 -11.90 -12.69 -19.71
N ALA A 454 -12.94 -13.30 -19.16
CA ALA A 454 -14.29 -12.73 -19.15
C ALA A 454 -14.51 -11.70 -18.03
N ALA A 455 -13.70 -11.76 -16.96
CA ALA A 455 -13.79 -10.89 -15.79
C ALA A 455 -12.47 -10.87 -15.01
N TRP A 456 -12.28 -9.84 -14.20
CA TRP A 456 -11.27 -9.81 -13.16
C TRP A 456 -11.68 -10.68 -11.98
N LYS A 457 -10.75 -11.46 -11.42
CA LYS A 457 -10.99 -12.26 -10.22
C LYS A 457 -10.42 -11.55 -9.00
N ILE A 458 -11.28 -11.05 -8.13
CA ILE A 458 -10.89 -10.33 -6.92
C ILE A 458 -11.14 -11.20 -5.70
N GLY A 459 -10.07 -11.63 -5.03
CA GLY A 459 -10.18 -12.49 -3.85
C GLY A 459 -10.78 -11.77 -2.65
N ILE A 460 -11.61 -12.48 -1.88
CA ILE A 460 -12.08 -12.03 -0.57
C ILE A 460 -11.36 -12.87 0.50
N GLN A 461 -10.58 -12.20 1.33
CA GLN A 461 -9.84 -12.85 2.42
C GLN A 461 -10.78 -13.42 3.47
N HIS A 462 -10.41 -14.57 4.06
CA HIS A 462 -11.13 -15.12 5.19
C HIS A 462 -10.86 -14.26 6.45
N PRO A 463 -11.90 -13.76 7.15
CA PRO A 463 -11.73 -12.70 8.16
C PRO A 463 -11.14 -13.17 9.50
N ARG A 464 -10.94 -14.48 9.64
CA ARG A 464 -10.31 -15.11 10.81
C ARG A 464 -9.09 -15.96 10.46
N ASN A 465 -8.82 -16.13 9.16
CA ASN A 465 -7.68 -16.89 8.68
C ASN A 465 -7.05 -16.14 7.51
N LYS A 466 -6.05 -15.33 7.80
CA LYS A 466 -5.41 -14.46 6.81
C LYS A 466 -4.75 -15.21 5.64
N ASP A 467 -4.51 -16.51 5.79
CA ASP A 467 -3.85 -17.38 4.81
C ASP A 467 -4.86 -18.08 3.88
N GLU A 468 -6.17 -17.88 4.11
CA GLU A 468 -7.24 -18.46 3.30
C GLU A 468 -8.08 -17.38 2.58
N ILE A 469 -8.58 -17.76 1.41
CA ILE A 469 -9.51 -16.96 0.62
C ILE A 469 -10.88 -17.60 0.76
N LEU A 470 -11.86 -16.83 1.22
CA LEU A 470 -13.26 -17.24 1.36
C LEU A 470 -13.88 -17.56 -0.01
N GLY A 471 -13.47 -16.81 -1.03
CA GLY A 471 -13.86 -16.95 -2.42
C GLY A 471 -13.37 -15.76 -3.24
N TYR A 472 -13.85 -15.62 -4.46
CA TYR A 472 -13.51 -14.48 -5.30
C TYR A 472 -14.73 -13.92 -6.01
N LEU A 473 -14.68 -12.63 -6.32
CA LEU A 473 -15.63 -11.91 -7.15
C LEU A 473 -15.17 -11.91 -8.60
N GLU A 474 -16.11 -12.11 -9.52
CA GLU A 474 -15.89 -11.89 -10.96
C GLU A 474 -16.45 -10.51 -11.33
N LEU A 475 -15.55 -9.54 -11.52
CA LEU A 475 -15.90 -8.13 -11.72
C LEU A 475 -15.46 -7.59 -13.08
N ARG A 476 -16.21 -6.61 -13.57
CA ARG A 476 -15.92 -5.84 -14.79
C ARG A 476 -16.55 -4.46 -14.65
N ASP A 477 -15.77 -3.41 -14.90
CA ASP A 477 -16.23 -2.01 -14.86
C ASP A 477 -16.86 -1.60 -13.53
N GLU A 478 -16.34 -2.14 -12.42
CA GLU A 478 -16.91 -2.04 -11.07
C GLU A 478 -15.80 -1.90 -10.02
N ALA A 479 -16.17 -1.39 -8.86
CA ALA A 479 -15.32 -1.29 -7.68
C ALA A 479 -15.71 -2.32 -6.62
N THR A 480 -14.77 -2.64 -5.74
CA THR A 480 -15.02 -3.36 -4.50
C THR A 480 -14.11 -2.91 -3.37
N ALA A 481 -14.63 -2.89 -2.14
CA ALA A 481 -13.85 -2.62 -0.93
C ALA A 481 -14.39 -3.44 0.24
N THR A 482 -13.51 -3.76 1.18
CA THR A 482 -13.84 -4.49 2.40
C THR A 482 -13.48 -3.67 3.63
N SER A 483 -14.43 -3.53 4.55
CA SER A 483 -14.21 -3.04 5.91
C SER A 483 -14.23 -4.21 6.88
N GLY A 484 -13.24 -4.33 7.77
CA GLY A 484 -13.08 -5.48 8.66
C GLY A 484 -12.58 -5.12 10.06
N ASP A 485 -13.01 -5.91 11.05
CA ASP A 485 -12.55 -5.78 12.44
C ASP A 485 -11.11 -6.24 12.66
N TYR A 486 -10.51 -6.91 11.67
CA TYR A 486 -9.21 -7.58 11.73
C TYR A 486 -8.08 -6.79 11.06
N GLU A 487 -8.39 -5.69 10.37
CA GLU A 487 -7.37 -4.88 9.65
C GLU A 487 -6.52 -4.05 10.61
N ARG A 488 -7.18 -3.29 11.50
CA ARG A 488 -6.53 -2.53 12.58
C ARG A 488 -7.35 -2.68 13.86
N PHE A 489 -6.74 -3.29 14.87
CA PHE A 489 -7.35 -3.55 16.17
C PHE A 489 -6.30 -3.64 17.27
N PHE A 490 -6.75 -3.57 18.52
CA PHE A 490 -5.99 -4.01 19.68
C PHE A 490 -6.84 -4.94 20.54
N GLU A 491 -6.20 -5.68 21.43
CA GLU A 491 -6.87 -6.64 22.31
C GLU A 491 -6.57 -6.33 23.77
N ILE A 492 -7.63 -6.25 24.60
CA ILE A 492 -7.52 -6.07 26.04
C ILE A 492 -8.41 -7.10 26.72
N LYS A 493 -7.80 -7.95 27.56
CA LYS A 493 -8.49 -9.03 28.30
C LYS A 493 -9.29 -9.98 27.40
N GLY A 494 -8.74 -10.36 26.25
CA GLY A 494 -9.40 -11.27 25.31
C GLY A 494 -10.51 -10.62 24.46
N LYS A 495 -10.76 -9.32 24.64
CA LYS A 495 -11.73 -8.57 23.84
C LYS A 495 -11.02 -7.72 22.79
N ARG A 496 -11.42 -7.88 21.53
CA ARG A 496 -10.95 -7.10 20.39
C ARG A 496 -11.67 -5.75 20.31
N TYR A 497 -10.91 -4.71 19.97
CA TYR A 497 -11.39 -3.37 19.69
C TYR A 497 -10.85 -2.94 18.33
N SER A 498 -11.73 -2.90 17.32
CA SER A 498 -11.36 -2.46 15.97
C SER A 498 -11.37 -0.93 15.86
N HIS A 499 -10.66 -0.42 14.85
CA HIS A 499 -10.61 1.01 14.53
C HIS A 499 -11.94 1.59 13.99
N ILE A 500 -12.94 0.74 13.67
CA ILE A 500 -14.24 1.20 13.17
C ILE A 500 -15.14 1.50 14.36
N ILE A 501 -15.30 2.79 14.65
CA ILE A 501 -16.04 3.30 15.81
C ILE A 501 -17.46 3.69 15.38
N SER A 502 -18.46 3.26 16.14
CA SER A 502 -19.85 3.71 15.96
C SER A 502 -19.99 5.17 16.40
N PRO A 503 -20.39 6.10 15.50
CA PRO A 503 -20.61 7.50 15.85
C PRO A 503 -21.68 7.70 16.92
N LEU A 504 -22.68 6.80 16.96
CA LEU A 504 -23.78 6.85 17.93
C LEU A 504 -23.34 6.52 19.36
N THR A 505 -22.48 5.52 19.52
CA THR A 505 -22.10 5.01 20.85
C THR A 505 -20.74 5.52 21.32
N GLY A 506 -19.90 6.00 20.39
CA GLY A 506 -18.52 6.35 20.65
C GLY A 506 -17.61 5.15 20.93
N ARG A 507 -18.05 3.92 20.59
CA ARG A 507 -17.33 2.67 20.84
C ARG A 507 -17.07 1.90 19.55
N PRO A 508 -15.98 1.11 19.46
CA PRO A 508 -15.79 0.14 18.40
C PRO A 508 -17.02 -0.74 18.20
N VAL A 509 -17.40 -0.95 16.95
CA VAL A 509 -18.55 -1.79 16.58
C VAL A 509 -18.27 -3.23 17.03
N ALA A 510 -19.27 -3.88 17.62
CA ALA A 510 -19.20 -5.26 18.08
C ALA A 510 -20.10 -6.17 17.22
N GLY A 511 -19.74 -7.44 17.07
CA GLY A 511 -20.53 -8.46 16.38
C GLY A 511 -20.35 -8.48 14.85
N THR A 512 -20.16 -7.34 14.19
CA THR A 512 -19.80 -7.32 12.76
C THR A 512 -18.32 -7.66 12.57
N ILE A 513 -18.03 -8.63 11.71
CA ILE A 513 -16.67 -9.10 11.42
C ILE A 513 -16.11 -8.42 10.17
N ALA A 514 -16.85 -8.46 9.06
CA ALA A 514 -16.39 -7.94 7.77
C ALA A 514 -17.58 -7.53 6.91
N THR A 515 -17.39 -6.55 6.04
CA THR A 515 -18.37 -6.15 5.03
C THR A 515 -17.67 -5.84 3.73
N THR A 516 -18.09 -6.49 2.65
CA THR A 516 -17.58 -6.26 1.30
C THR A 516 -18.68 -5.67 0.45
N ILE A 517 -18.42 -4.55 -0.22
CA ILE A 517 -19.34 -3.91 -1.15
C ILE A 517 -18.82 -4.06 -2.57
N VAL A 518 -19.72 -4.22 -3.54
CA VAL A 518 -19.48 -4.02 -4.97
C VAL A 518 -20.39 -2.91 -5.46
N ALA A 519 -19.84 -1.91 -6.15
CA ALA A 519 -20.58 -0.75 -6.65
C ALA A 519 -19.88 -0.14 -7.89
N PRO A 520 -20.52 0.81 -8.60
CA PRO A 520 -19.94 1.42 -9.80
C PRO A 520 -18.68 2.28 -9.55
N THR A 521 -18.46 2.79 -8.33
CA THR A 521 -17.31 3.67 -8.02
C THR A 521 -16.56 3.27 -6.75
N GLY A 522 -15.27 3.60 -6.70
CA GLY A 522 -14.41 3.45 -5.53
C GLY A 522 -14.97 4.20 -4.31
N THR A 523 -15.44 5.42 -4.51
CA THR A 523 -16.01 6.25 -3.44
C THR A 523 -17.24 5.59 -2.80
N GLU A 524 -18.13 4.99 -3.61
CA GLU A 524 -19.30 4.26 -3.10
C GLU A 524 -18.89 3.07 -2.23
N VAL A 525 -17.95 2.24 -2.70
CA VAL A 525 -17.57 1.02 -1.96
C VAL A 525 -16.87 1.31 -0.64
N ASP A 526 -16.00 2.32 -0.56
CA ASP A 526 -15.29 2.69 0.68
C ASP A 526 -16.30 3.18 1.73
N ALA A 527 -17.16 4.13 1.35
CA ALA A 527 -18.15 4.72 2.26
C ALA A 527 -19.26 3.74 2.68
N LEU A 528 -19.80 2.97 1.74
CA LEU A 528 -20.89 2.02 2.02
C LEU A 528 -20.40 0.79 2.78
N SER A 529 -19.13 0.37 2.61
CA SER A 529 -18.58 -0.74 3.39
C SER A 529 -18.56 -0.37 4.87
N THR A 530 -18.07 0.82 5.21
CA THR A 530 -18.10 1.33 6.59
C THR A 530 -19.53 1.53 7.09
N SER A 531 -20.43 2.09 6.25
CA SER A 531 -21.85 2.28 6.60
C SER A 531 -22.51 0.95 6.99
N LEU A 532 -22.39 -0.08 6.14
CA LEU A 532 -22.93 -1.41 6.38
C LEU A 532 -22.30 -2.02 7.64
N PHE A 533 -21.00 -1.84 7.84
CA PHE A 533 -20.29 -2.38 9.00
C PHE A 533 -20.88 -1.86 10.31
N VAL A 534 -21.08 -0.55 10.40
CA VAL A 534 -21.61 0.14 11.59
C VAL A 534 -23.10 -0.15 11.79
N MET A 535 -23.88 -0.24 10.71
CA MET A 535 -25.33 -0.52 10.79
C MET A 535 -25.65 -1.99 11.11
N GLY A 536 -24.73 -2.90 10.81
CA GLY A 536 -24.92 -4.35 10.97
C GLY A 536 -25.85 -4.97 9.92
N HIS A 537 -26.00 -6.29 9.99
CA HIS A 537 -26.66 -7.10 8.95
C HIS A 537 -28.13 -6.72 8.70
N GLY A 538 -28.91 -6.38 9.74
CA GLY A 538 -30.32 -5.98 9.58
C GLY A 538 -30.49 -4.67 8.80
N LYS A 539 -30.29 -3.53 9.47
CA LYS A 539 -30.51 -2.20 8.87
C LYS A 539 -29.56 -1.91 7.70
N GLY A 540 -28.33 -2.42 7.77
CA GLY A 540 -27.34 -2.16 6.74
C GLY A 540 -27.67 -2.85 5.41
N LEU A 541 -28.10 -4.11 5.42
CA LEU A 541 -28.52 -4.77 4.18
C LEU A 541 -29.81 -4.18 3.62
N GLU A 542 -30.73 -3.72 4.47
CA GLU A 542 -31.90 -2.95 4.01
C GLU A 542 -31.53 -1.65 3.31
N LEU A 543 -30.48 -0.96 3.77
CA LEU A 543 -29.96 0.23 3.12
C LEU A 543 -29.40 -0.12 1.74
N VAL A 544 -28.48 -1.09 1.67
CA VAL A 544 -27.82 -1.49 0.41
C VAL A 544 -28.84 -1.88 -0.66
N LYS A 545 -29.90 -2.62 -0.30
CA LYS A 545 -30.94 -3.04 -1.25
C LYS A 545 -31.70 -1.89 -1.92
N LYS A 546 -31.68 -0.69 -1.34
CA LYS A 546 -32.36 0.49 -1.89
C LYS A 546 -31.49 1.26 -2.89
N ILE A 547 -30.20 0.94 -2.96
CA ILE A 547 -29.25 1.63 -3.82
C ILE A 547 -29.04 0.79 -5.09
N PRO A 548 -29.42 1.30 -6.28
CA PRO A 548 -29.23 0.58 -7.54
C PRO A 548 -27.76 0.24 -7.77
N ASN A 549 -27.51 -0.94 -8.35
CA ASN A 549 -26.16 -1.42 -8.70
C ASN A 549 -25.17 -1.54 -7.53
N VAL A 550 -25.67 -1.54 -6.29
CA VAL A 550 -24.85 -1.83 -5.11
C VAL A 550 -25.18 -3.21 -4.58
N HIS A 551 -24.14 -3.98 -4.30
CA HIS A 551 -24.23 -5.33 -3.79
C HIS A 551 -23.33 -5.49 -2.59
N ALA A 552 -23.71 -6.38 -1.66
CA ALA A 552 -22.98 -6.53 -0.41
C ALA A 552 -22.90 -7.98 0.06
N MET A 553 -21.82 -8.26 0.77
CA MET A 553 -21.68 -9.37 1.71
C MET A 553 -21.35 -8.80 3.09
N ILE A 554 -21.98 -9.33 4.12
CA ILE A 554 -21.65 -9.07 5.52
C ILE A 554 -21.37 -10.37 6.24
N ILE A 555 -20.31 -10.37 7.03
CA ILE A 555 -19.89 -11.45 7.90
C ILE A 555 -20.01 -10.95 9.34
N TYR A 556 -20.68 -11.72 10.20
CA TYR A 556 -20.92 -11.34 11.58
C TYR A 556 -20.97 -12.56 12.51
N GLU A 557 -20.85 -12.33 13.81
CA GLU A 557 -20.97 -13.37 14.84
C GLU A 557 -22.45 -13.59 15.19
N GLY A 558 -22.94 -14.81 15.04
CA GLY A 558 -24.27 -15.24 15.43
C GLY A 558 -24.40 -15.41 16.94
N ASN A 559 -25.65 -15.51 17.42
CA ASN A 559 -25.94 -15.63 18.86
C ASN A 559 -25.40 -16.92 19.49
N ASP A 560 -25.16 -17.96 18.69
CA ASP A 560 -24.56 -19.24 19.09
C ASP A 560 -23.03 -19.26 18.93
N GLY A 561 -22.42 -18.13 18.57
CA GLY A 561 -20.98 -17.99 18.35
C GLY A 561 -20.51 -18.47 16.97
N LYS A 562 -21.42 -18.88 16.08
CA LYS A 562 -21.07 -19.22 14.69
C LYS A 562 -20.80 -17.98 13.85
N ILE A 563 -20.06 -18.16 12.76
CA ILE A 563 -19.86 -17.11 11.77
C ILE A 563 -21.01 -17.17 10.78
N MET A 564 -21.76 -16.08 10.69
CA MET A 564 -22.86 -15.89 9.74
C MET A 564 -22.37 -15.08 8.54
N ILE A 565 -22.70 -15.53 7.34
CA ILE A 565 -22.42 -14.82 6.08
C ILE A 565 -23.72 -14.54 5.37
N GLU A 566 -24.09 -13.27 5.25
CA GLU A 566 -25.25 -12.81 4.51
C GLU A 566 -24.85 -12.02 3.26
N MET A 567 -25.53 -12.29 2.14
CA MET A 567 -25.21 -11.68 0.85
C MET A 567 -26.47 -11.16 0.17
N THR A 568 -26.38 -10.01 -0.52
CA THR A 568 -27.43 -9.62 -1.46
C THR A 568 -27.38 -10.53 -2.69
N LYS A 569 -28.50 -10.70 -3.37
CA LYS A 569 -28.58 -11.55 -4.58
C LYS A 569 -27.53 -11.19 -5.63
N GLY A 570 -27.39 -9.90 -5.96
CA GLY A 570 -26.41 -9.45 -6.95
C GLY A 570 -24.95 -9.69 -6.54
N PHE A 571 -24.65 -9.76 -5.24
CA PHE A 571 -23.32 -10.15 -4.77
C PHE A 571 -23.12 -11.65 -4.98
N ALA A 572 -24.11 -12.47 -4.58
CA ALA A 572 -24.05 -13.93 -4.74
C ALA A 572 -23.89 -14.35 -6.22
N ASP A 573 -24.53 -13.64 -7.14
CA ASP A 573 -24.42 -13.90 -8.59
C ASP A 573 -22.97 -13.68 -9.11
N LYS A 574 -22.21 -12.77 -8.49
CA LYS A 574 -20.82 -12.42 -8.84
C LYS A 574 -19.76 -13.21 -8.05
N PHE A 575 -20.15 -13.85 -6.95
CA PHE A 575 -19.22 -14.50 -6.02
C PHE A 575 -19.07 -15.99 -6.31
N LYS A 576 -17.82 -16.46 -6.33
CA LYS A 576 -17.46 -17.87 -6.41
C LYS A 576 -16.81 -18.28 -5.09
N LYS A 577 -17.49 -19.16 -4.35
CA LYS A 577 -17.01 -19.70 -3.07
C LYS A 577 -15.77 -20.59 -3.31
N SER A 578 -14.75 -20.43 -2.48
CA SER A 578 -13.62 -21.36 -2.40
C SER A 578 -13.93 -22.48 -1.41
N PRO A 579 -13.41 -23.71 -1.60
CA PRO A 579 -13.49 -24.75 -0.58
C PRO A 579 -12.62 -24.33 0.62
N VAL A 580 -13.25 -23.92 1.72
CA VAL A 580 -12.56 -23.54 2.97
C VAL A 580 -12.49 -24.76 3.88
N LYS A 581 -11.36 -24.97 4.59
CA LYS A 581 -11.26 -26.06 5.57
C LYS A 581 -12.02 -25.68 6.85
N GLY A 582 -12.91 -26.56 7.33
CA GLY A 582 -13.65 -26.36 8.60
C GLY A 582 -15.00 -25.64 8.47
N GLU A 583 -15.79 -25.94 7.44
CA GLU A 583 -17.11 -25.32 7.20
C GLU A 583 -18.17 -25.58 8.27
N ASP A 584 -17.91 -26.46 9.25
CA ASP A 584 -18.90 -26.90 10.23
C ASP A 584 -19.43 -25.76 11.15
N ASN A 585 -18.76 -24.61 11.19
CA ASN A 585 -19.11 -23.43 12.00
C ASN A 585 -19.46 -22.17 11.19
N VAL A 586 -19.77 -22.30 9.88
CA VAL A 586 -20.12 -21.16 9.01
C VAL A 586 -21.49 -21.37 8.36
N GLU A 587 -22.41 -20.43 8.57
CA GLU A 587 -23.75 -20.44 7.96
C GLU A 587 -23.85 -19.39 6.85
N TRP A 588 -24.36 -19.80 5.67
CA TRP A 588 -24.45 -18.97 4.47
C TRP A 588 -25.90 -18.66 4.12
N HIS A 589 -26.20 -17.38 3.91
CA HIS A 589 -27.53 -16.91 3.56
C HIS A 589 -27.50 -15.90 2.41
N VAL A 590 -28.32 -16.15 1.39
CA VAL A 590 -28.59 -15.17 0.33
C VAL A 590 -29.91 -14.49 0.66
N VAL A 591 -29.86 -13.19 0.95
CA VAL A 591 -31.05 -12.45 1.36
C VAL A 591 -31.86 -12.11 0.11
N ALA A 592 -33.09 -12.61 0.05
CA ALA A 592 -34.00 -12.35 -1.07
C ALA A 592 -34.22 -10.84 -1.27
N SER A 593 -34.23 -10.42 -2.55
CA SER A 593 -34.72 -9.09 -2.93
C SER A 593 -36.19 -9.02 -2.52
N HIS A 594 -36.59 -8.00 -1.74
CA HIS A 594 -38.01 -7.69 -1.60
C HIS A 594 -38.54 -7.45 -3.01
N LYS A 595 -39.59 -8.19 -3.40
CA LYS A 595 -40.36 -7.85 -4.60
C LYS A 595 -40.82 -6.41 -4.41
N GLN A 596 -40.36 -5.52 -5.29
CA GLN A 596 -40.92 -4.17 -5.41
C GLN A 596 -42.39 -4.25 -5.77
#